data_AF-A0A1N6RHD6-F1
#
_entry.id   AF-A0A1N6RHD6-F1
#
_cell.length_a   1.000
_cell.length_b   1.000
_cell.length_c   1.000
_cell.angle_alpha   90.00
_cell.angle_beta   90.00
_cell.angle_gamma   90.00
#
_symmetry.space_group_name_H-M   'P 1'
#
loop_
_entity.id
_entity.type
_entity.pdbx_description
1 polymer ?
#
loop_
_entity_poly.entity_id
_entity_poly.type
_entity_poly.pdbx_seq_one_letter_code
_entity_poly.pdbx_strand_id
1 'polypeptide(L)'
;MDQRPDPRLDQRPHVTQQTTSGGGATWGIAVLLIVVIAAGAYFVFGGNDTAETPATPATESSAPAAPPADAPAAPSADTTTPPAGSATPPAADPVTPPAATDPAPAAPAPTGGATDTPPATTTP
;
A
#
# COMPACT_ATOMS: atom_id res chain seq x y z
N MET A 1 -53.25 -55.13 49.65
CA MET A 1 -51.98 -54.83 48.94
C MET A 1 -51.45 -53.55 49.53
N ASP A 2 -50.50 -53.64 50.44
CA ASP A 2 -49.88 -52.46 51.06
C ASP A 2 -48.84 -51.90 50.07
N GLN A 3 -49.25 -50.96 49.22
CA GLN A 3 -48.32 -50.11 48.49
C GLN A 3 -47.68 -49.16 49.50
N ARG A 4 -46.65 -49.62 50.22
CA ARG A 4 -45.76 -48.69 50.90
C ARG A 4 -45.02 -47.92 49.80
N PRO A 5 -45.12 -46.59 49.74
CA PRO A 5 -44.31 -45.79 48.84
C PRO A 5 -42.85 -46.18 49.03
N ASP A 6 -42.18 -46.60 47.96
CA ASP A 6 -40.78 -47.00 48.02
C ASP A 6 -39.92 -45.74 48.18
N PRO A 7 -39.28 -45.51 49.35
CA PRO A 7 -38.48 -44.31 49.60
C PRO A 7 -37.25 -44.21 48.68
N ARG A 8 -36.93 -45.28 47.94
CA ARG A 8 -35.87 -45.27 46.93
C ARG A 8 -36.21 -44.44 45.70
N LEU A 9 -37.49 -44.17 45.45
CA LEU A 9 -37.92 -43.27 44.37
C LEU A 9 -37.58 -41.82 44.69
N ASP A 10 -37.65 -41.42 45.97
CA ASP A 10 -37.28 -40.08 46.46
C ASP A 10 -35.76 -39.90 46.58
N GLN A 11 -35.00 -41.00 46.68
CA GLN A 11 -33.53 -41.02 46.71
C GLN A 11 -32.88 -41.05 45.34
N ARG A 12 -33.65 -41.03 44.24
CA ARG A 12 -33.03 -40.86 42.91
C ARG A 12 -32.26 -39.53 42.92
N PRO A 13 -30.97 -39.53 42.53
CA PRO A 13 -30.23 -38.30 42.38
C PRO A 13 -31.05 -37.38 41.48
N HIS A 14 -31.52 -36.27 42.04
CA HIS A 14 -32.09 -35.20 41.26
C HIS A 14 -30.91 -34.64 40.47
N VAL A 15 -30.70 -35.16 39.26
CA VAL A 15 -29.85 -34.51 38.30
C VAL A 15 -30.62 -33.26 37.94
N THR A 16 -30.28 -32.14 38.59
CA THR A 16 -30.55 -30.84 38.03
C THR A 16 -29.80 -30.86 36.71
N GLN A 17 -30.52 -31.22 35.65
CA GLN A 17 -30.11 -30.86 34.31
C GLN A 17 -30.06 -29.35 34.39
N GLN A 18 -28.86 -28.83 34.62
CA GLN A 18 -28.56 -27.45 34.33
C GLN A 18 -28.69 -27.40 32.82
N THR A 19 -29.94 -27.33 32.35
CA THR A 19 -30.28 -26.65 31.12
C THR A 19 -29.78 -25.26 31.39
N THR A 20 -28.48 -25.03 31.17
CA THR A 20 -27.95 -23.71 30.88
C THR A 20 -28.95 -23.22 29.86
N SER A 21 -29.81 -22.28 30.27
CA SER A 21 -30.77 -21.65 29.40
C SER A 21 -29.97 -21.00 28.29
N GLY A 22 -29.65 -21.78 27.26
CA GLY A 22 -29.01 -21.37 26.02
C GLY A 22 -30.01 -20.63 25.14
N GLY A 23 -30.92 -19.89 25.77
CA GLY A 23 -31.92 -19.05 25.15
C GLY A 23 -31.67 -17.63 25.64
N GLY A 24 -31.11 -16.80 24.76
CA GLY A 24 -30.97 -15.36 24.99
C GLY A 24 -29.60 -14.92 25.47
N ALA A 25 -29.16 -15.33 26.67
CA ALA A 25 -27.95 -14.75 27.28
C ALA A 25 -26.65 -15.17 26.57
N THR A 26 -26.47 -16.46 26.27
CA THR A 26 -25.25 -16.95 25.59
C THR A 26 -25.12 -16.39 24.18
N TRP A 27 -26.24 -16.25 23.47
CA TRP A 27 -26.28 -15.66 22.14
C TRP A 27 -26.05 -14.14 22.20
N GLY A 28 -26.67 -13.46 23.17
CA GLY A 28 -26.44 -12.03 23.40
C GLY A 28 -24.99 -11.69 23.74
N ILE A 29 -24.34 -12.53 24.58
CA ILE A 29 -22.91 -12.40 24.88
C ILE A 29 -22.08 -12.65 23.61
N ALA A 30 -22.40 -13.69 22.83
CA ALA A 30 -21.70 -13.96 21.58
C ALA A 30 -21.78 -12.79 20.59
N VAL A 31 -22.96 -12.19 20.41
CA VAL A 31 -23.16 -11.01 19.55
C VAL A 31 -22.39 -9.81 20.08
N LEU A 32 -22.44 -9.56 21.39
CA LEU A 32 -21.69 -8.46 22.01
C LEU A 32 -20.19 -8.62 21.82
N LEU A 33 -19.65 -9.84 21.99
CA LEU A 33 -18.23 -10.11 21.75
C LEU A 33 -17.84 -9.86 20.29
N ILE A 34 -18.67 -10.26 19.33
CA ILE A 34 -18.42 -10.01 17.90
C ILE A 34 -18.37 -8.50 17.62
N VAL A 35 -19.32 -7.72 18.15
CA VAL A 35 -19.36 -6.27 17.95
C VAL A 35 -18.13 -5.59 18.57
N VAL A 36 -17.70 -6.00 19.76
CA VAL A 36 -16.51 -5.45 20.42
C VAL A 36 -15.25 -5.76 19.61
N ILE A 37 -15.10 -7.00 19.12
CA ILE A 37 -13.97 -7.38 18.28
C ILE A 37 -13.98 -6.61 16.96
N ALA A 38 -15.14 -6.46 16.33
CA ALA A 38 -15.28 -5.71 15.08
C ALA A 38 -14.98 -4.22 15.27
N ALA A 39 -15.45 -3.60 16.37
CA ALA A 39 -15.16 -2.21 16.71
C ALA A 39 -13.66 -2.01 17.02
N GLY A 40 -13.05 -2.94 17.77
CA GLY A 40 -11.61 -2.93 18.03
C GLY A 40 -10.79 -3.08 16.75
N ALA A 41 -11.16 -4.01 15.88
CA ALA A 41 -10.54 -4.18 14.57
C ALA A 41 -10.73 -2.96 13.69
N TYR A 42 -11.92 -2.36 13.65
CA TYR A 42 -12.15 -1.11 12.94
C TYR A 42 -11.24 -0.01 13.46
N PHE A 43 -11.15 0.20 14.77
CA PHE A 43 -10.26 1.21 15.34
C PHE A 43 -8.77 0.95 15.02
N VAL A 44 -8.33 -0.31 15.03
CA VAL A 44 -6.94 -0.69 14.76
C VAL A 44 -6.58 -0.66 13.28
N PHE A 45 -7.50 -1.04 12.39
CA PHE A 45 -7.22 -1.27 10.96
C PHE A 45 -7.86 -0.26 10.00
N GLY A 46 -8.85 0.56 10.41
CA GLY A 46 -9.57 1.43 9.46
C GLY A 46 -10.30 2.64 10.03
N GLY A 47 -10.18 2.94 11.33
CA GLY A 47 -10.96 3.98 12.01
C GLY A 47 -10.35 5.37 11.95
N ASN A 48 -9.10 5.50 11.50
CA ASN A 48 -8.43 6.79 11.38
C ASN A 48 -8.34 7.30 9.93
N ASP A 49 -8.70 6.48 8.95
CA ASP A 49 -8.97 6.91 7.59
C ASP A 49 -10.44 7.31 7.53
N THR A 50 -10.72 8.53 8.00
CA THR A 50 -11.87 9.25 7.45
C THR A 50 -11.61 9.26 5.96
N ALA A 51 -12.32 8.41 5.20
CA ALA A 51 -12.12 8.34 3.77
C ALA A 51 -12.32 9.74 3.22
N GLU A 52 -11.20 10.44 2.97
CA GLU A 52 -11.18 11.64 2.17
C GLU A 52 -11.95 11.26 0.93
N THR A 53 -13.13 11.85 0.74
CA THR A 53 -13.88 11.65 -0.49
C THR A 53 -12.89 11.94 -1.61
N PRO A 54 -12.52 10.96 -2.46
CA PRO A 54 -11.54 11.22 -3.50
C PRO A 54 -12.11 12.36 -4.31
N ALA A 55 -11.45 13.52 -4.27
CA ALA A 55 -11.84 14.63 -5.10
C ALA A 55 -11.74 14.11 -6.54
N THR A 56 -12.89 13.96 -7.21
CA THR A 56 -12.91 13.63 -8.64
C THR A 56 -12.04 14.67 -9.32
N PRO A 57 -10.94 14.26 -10.00
CA PRO A 57 -10.10 15.21 -10.69
C PRO A 57 -10.98 15.99 -11.67
N ALA A 58 -10.98 17.32 -11.55
CA ALA A 58 -11.63 18.16 -12.54
C ALA A 58 -10.93 17.87 -13.89
N THR A 59 -11.68 17.33 -14.86
CA THR A 59 -11.17 17.19 -16.22
C THR A 59 -11.18 18.58 -16.84
N GLU A 60 -10.04 19.25 -16.85
CA GLU A 60 -9.89 20.49 -17.60
C GLU A 60 -9.92 20.16 -19.10
N SER A 61 -11.01 20.55 -19.75
CA SER A 61 -11.11 20.50 -21.21
C SER A 61 -10.35 21.69 -21.79
N SER A 62 -9.07 21.49 -22.13
CA SER A 62 -8.31 22.46 -22.91
C SER A 62 -8.67 22.32 -24.39
N ALA A 63 -9.24 23.38 -24.98
CA ALA A 63 -9.43 23.44 -26.42
C ALA A 63 -8.06 23.43 -27.12
N PRO A 64 -7.91 22.76 -28.29
CA PRO A 64 -6.67 22.80 -29.05
C PRO A 64 -6.26 24.25 -29.37
N ALA A 65 -4.98 24.55 -29.22
CA ALA A 65 -4.43 25.86 -29.58
C ALA A 65 -4.65 26.14 -31.07
N ALA A 66 -5.05 27.37 -31.41
CA ALA A 66 -5.18 27.78 -32.80
C ALA A 66 -3.84 27.64 -33.53
N PRO A 67 -3.82 27.16 -34.79
CA PRO A 67 -2.60 27.08 -35.57
C PRO A 67 -2.00 28.48 -35.76
N PRO A 68 -0.67 28.58 -35.88
CA PRO A 68 0.01 29.85 -36.13
C PRO A 68 -0.49 30.48 -37.43
N ALA A 69 -0.63 31.80 -37.44
CA ALA A 69 -1.01 32.54 -38.64
C ALA A 69 0.09 32.42 -39.72
N ASP A 70 -0.33 32.32 -40.98
CA ASP A 70 0.61 32.27 -42.10
C ASP A 70 1.48 33.54 -42.13
N ALA A 71 2.79 33.32 -42.33
CA ALA A 71 3.74 34.41 -42.42
C ALA A 71 3.48 35.23 -43.70
N PRO A 72 3.66 36.57 -43.65
CA PRO A 72 3.61 37.41 -44.84
C PRO A 72 4.58 36.90 -45.92
N ALA A 73 4.16 36.97 -47.19
CA ALA A 73 4.98 36.57 -48.32
C ALA A 73 6.32 37.32 -48.31
N ALA A 74 7.41 36.58 -48.50
CA ALA A 74 8.74 37.16 -48.56
C ALA A 74 8.85 38.14 -49.75
N PRO A 75 9.50 39.31 -49.57
CA PRO A 75 9.81 40.18 -50.70
C PRO A 75 10.74 39.45 -51.67
N SER A 76 10.58 39.71 -52.97
CA SER A 76 11.44 39.16 -54.02
C SER A 76 12.91 39.45 -53.69
N ALA A 77 13.75 38.41 -53.66
CA ALA A 77 15.18 38.56 -53.45
C ALA A 77 15.83 39.16 -54.69
N ASP A 78 16.47 40.32 -54.54
CA ASP A 78 17.37 40.88 -55.55
C ASP A 78 18.58 39.95 -55.69
N THR A 79 18.72 39.30 -56.84
CA THR A 79 19.77 38.32 -57.15
C THR A 79 21.10 38.98 -57.51
N THR A 80 21.63 39.85 -56.66
CA THR A 80 22.99 40.36 -56.85
C THR A 80 24.01 39.35 -56.31
N THR A 81 24.72 38.68 -57.21
CA THR A 81 25.78 37.71 -56.90
C THR A 81 26.95 38.40 -56.18
N PRO A 82 27.34 37.97 -54.96
CA PRO A 82 28.54 38.50 -54.30
C PRO A 82 29.83 37.99 -54.97
N PRO A 83 30.93 38.77 -54.95
CA PRO A 83 32.18 38.35 -55.58
C PRO A 83 32.76 37.13 -54.86
N ALA A 84 33.21 36.14 -55.64
CA ALA A 84 33.81 34.90 -55.16
C ALA A 84 35.12 35.19 -54.42
N GLY A 85 35.12 35.02 -53.10
CA GLY A 85 36.30 35.25 -52.28
C GLY A 85 36.05 34.87 -50.83
N SER A 86 35.86 33.58 -50.55
CA SER A 86 35.74 33.05 -49.19
C SER A 86 36.93 32.12 -48.94
N ALA A 87 37.96 32.63 -48.25
CA ALA A 87 39.02 31.78 -47.74
C ALA A 87 38.44 30.83 -46.68
N THR A 88 38.66 29.53 -46.85
CA THR A 88 38.26 28.50 -45.89
C THR A 88 38.98 28.73 -44.56
N PRO A 89 38.27 28.83 -43.42
CA PRO A 89 38.91 28.91 -42.11
C PRO A 89 39.64 27.58 -41.80
N PRO A 90 40.76 27.60 -41.04
CA PRO A 90 41.48 26.39 -40.69
C PRO A 90 40.61 25.45 -39.85
N ALA A 91 40.72 24.15 -40.12
CA ALA A 91 40.02 23.12 -39.35
C ALA A 91 40.51 23.11 -37.89
N ALA A 92 39.58 23.01 -36.94
CA ALA A 92 39.91 22.84 -35.53
C ALA A 92 40.43 21.41 -35.27
N ASP A 93 41.44 21.28 -34.42
CA ASP A 93 42.00 19.98 -34.03
C ASP A 93 40.98 19.14 -33.24
N PRO A 94 40.91 17.82 -33.49
CA PRO A 94 40.03 16.93 -32.73
C PRO A 94 40.56 16.75 -31.30
N VAL A 95 39.69 16.97 -30.32
CA VAL A 95 39.98 16.67 -28.90
C VAL A 95 39.67 15.22 -28.57
N THR A 96 40.64 14.50 -28.00
CA THR A 96 40.46 13.12 -27.51
C THR A 96 39.75 13.14 -26.15
N PRO A 97 38.62 12.41 -25.98
CA PRO A 97 37.95 12.31 -24.69
C PRO A 97 38.80 11.53 -23.67
N PRO A 98 38.63 11.80 -22.34
CA PRO A 98 39.34 11.09 -21.30
C PRO A 98 38.98 9.60 -21.26
N ALA A 99 39.93 8.76 -20.86
CA ALA A 99 39.74 7.33 -20.71
C ALA A 99 38.68 7.01 -19.63
N ALA A 100 37.81 6.05 -19.90
CA ALA A 100 36.85 5.56 -18.92
C ALA A 100 37.58 4.81 -17.79
N THR A 101 37.27 5.16 -16.53
CA THR A 101 37.72 4.44 -15.35
C THR A 101 36.91 3.16 -15.14
N ASP A 102 37.62 2.08 -14.82
CA ASP A 102 37.07 0.74 -14.54
C ASP A 102 36.18 0.75 -13.26
N PRO A 103 35.04 0.03 -13.23
CA PRO A 103 34.24 -0.11 -12.02
C PRO A 103 35.00 -0.82 -10.89
N ALA A 104 34.84 -0.31 -9.66
CA ALA A 104 35.43 -0.91 -8.47
C ALA A 104 34.85 -2.31 -8.18
N PRO A 105 35.65 -3.26 -7.64
CA PRO A 105 35.17 -4.59 -7.25
C PRO A 105 34.03 -4.53 -6.22
N ALA A 106 33.05 -5.43 -6.37
CA ALA A 106 31.93 -5.56 -5.44
C ALA A 106 32.40 -6.07 -4.06
N ALA A 107 31.82 -5.50 -2.99
CA ALA A 107 32.09 -5.91 -1.62
C ALA A 107 31.53 -7.32 -1.33
N PRO A 108 32.18 -8.13 -0.46
CA PRO A 108 31.67 -9.43 -0.03
C PRO A 108 30.30 -9.34 0.66
N ALA A 109 29.45 -10.34 0.42
CA ALA A 109 28.13 -10.44 1.05
C ALA A 109 28.25 -10.69 2.58
N PRO A 110 27.35 -10.13 3.40
CA PRO A 110 27.32 -10.44 4.83
C PRO A 110 26.87 -11.89 5.06
N THR A 111 27.69 -12.68 5.74
CA THR A 111 27.29 -13.99 6.26
C THR A 111 26.34 -13.79 7.43
N GLY A 112 25.03 -13.94 7.16
CA GLY A 112 23.98 -13.93 8.18
C GLY A 112 24.11 -15.13 9.11
N GLY A 113 24.73 -14.93 10.27
CA GLY A 113 24.65 -15.83 11.42
C GLY A 113 23.63 -15.30 12.42
N ALA A 114 22.35 -15.54 12.18
CA ALA A 114 21.31 -15.35 13.19
C ALA A 114 21.19 -16.65 14.00
N THR A 115 21.94 -16.78 15.09
CA THR A 115 21.55 -17.67 16.18
C THR A 115 20.45 -16.98 16.97
N ASP A 116 19.20 -17.34 16.68
CA ASP A 116 18.05 -17.06 17.54
C ASP A 116 18.29 -17.69 18.91
N THR A 117 18.74 -16.87 19.87
CA THR A 117 18.71 -17.21 21.30
C THR A 117 17.62 -16.35 21.93
N PRO A 118 16.45 -16.91 22.30
CA PRO A 118 15.47 -16.16 23.08
C PRO A 118 16.05 -15.86 24.48
N PRO A 119 15.78 -14.69 25.07
CA PRO A 119 16.26 -14.38 26.40
C PRO A 119 15.60 -15.31 27.44
N ALA A 120 16.38 -15.78 28.41
CA ALA A 120 15.85 -16.43 29.60
C ALA A 120 15.10 -15.39 30.44
N THR A 121 13.78 -15.52 30.55
CA THR A 121 12.98 -14.78 31.55
C THR A 121 12.99 -15.56 32.86
N THR A 122 13.59 -14.98 33.89
CA THR A 122 13.48 -15.43 35.28
C THR A 122 12.37 -14.66 36.01
N THR A 123 11.83 -15.30 37.07
CA THR A 123 11.10 -14.76 38.27
C THR A 123 9.57 -14.94 38.22
N PRO A 124 8.87 -15.31 39.33
CA PRO A 124 9.20 -15.24 40.77
C PRO A 124 9.86 -16.45 41.43
#